data_AF-A0A2K6B6A0-F1
#
_entry.id   AF-A0A2K6B6A0-F1
#
_cell.length_a   1.000
_cell.length_b   1.000
_cell.length_c   1.000
_cell.angle_alpha   90.00
_cell.angle_beta   90.00
_cell.angle_gamma   90.00
#
_symmetry.space_group_name_H-M   'P 1'
#
loop_
_entity.id
_entity.type
_entity.pdbx_description
1 polymer ?
#
loop_
_entity_poly.entity_id
_entity_poly.type
_entity_poly.pdbx_seq_one_letter_code
_entity_poly.pdbx_strand_id
1 'polypeptide(L)'
;LCSHLINQKMAVPPMYADLGKSARDVFTKGYGFGVIKLDLKTKSENGLEFTSSGSANTETTKVTGSLETKYRWTECGLTFTKKWNTNNTLGTEITVEDQLARELKLTFDSYFLPNTGKKNAKIKTGYKREHINLSCDMDFDVTGPSIRGALLHTNVNDRTEFGGSIYQKVNKKLETAVNLSWTAGNSNRRFGIAAKCQIDPDPCFSAKVNNSSLIGLGYTQTLKPGIKLTPSALLDGKNVNAGGHKLDLGLEFQA
;
A
#
# COMPACT_ATOMS: atom_id res chain seq x y z
N LEU A 1 -28.57 34.07 18.46
CA LEU A 1 -28.05 32.87 19.16
C LEU A 1 -28.36 31.55 18.44
N CYS A 2 -28.55 31.57 17.11
CA CYS A 2 -28.90 30.39 16.33
C CYS A 2 -28.01 30.31 15.07
N SER A 3 -26.78 29.81 15.20
CA SER A 3 -25.86 29.60 14.07
C SER A 3 -24.68 28.67 14.37
N HIS A 4 -24.83 27.69 15.27
CA HIS A 4 -23.73 26.78 15.62
C HIS A 4 -24.05 25.28 15.61
N LEU A 5 -25.11 24.87 14.92
CA LEU A 5 -25.41 23.45 14.73
C LEU A 5 -25.32 23.06 13.26
N ILE A 6 -24.31 22.21 13.01
CA ILE A 6 -24.27 21.17 11.99
C ILE A 6 -23.90 21.65 10.58
N ASN A 7 -22.63 22.04 10.43
CA ASN A 7 -21.87 21.69 9.23
C ASN A 7 -21.03 20.44 9.54
N GLN A 8 -21.70 19.33 9.89
CA GLN A 8 -21.05 18.03 9.82
C GLN A 8 -20.94 17.70 8.34
N LYS A 9 -19.78 18.00 7.74
CA LYS A 9 -19.38 17.41 6.46
C LYS A 9 -19.26 15.90 6.73
N MET A 10 -20.35 15.16 6.55
CA MET A 10 -20.46 13.75 6.93
C MET A 10 -19.56 12.91 6.02
N ALA A 11 -18.88 11.93 6.62
CA ALA A 11 -17.75 11.24 5.99
C ALA A 11 -18.21 10.31 4.85
N VAL A 12 -17.69 10.57 3.65
CA VAL A 12 -17.75 9.62 2.53
C VAL A 12 -17.14 8.28 2.99
N PRO A 13 -17.86 7.15 2.86
CA PRO A 13 -17.32 5.86 3.29
C PRO A 13 -16.08 5.48 2.46
N PRO A 14 -15.09 4.75 3.01
CA PRO A 14 -13.88 4.36 2.28
C PRO A 14 -14.18 3.42 1.10
N MET A 15 -13.33 3.43 0.07
CA MET A 15 -13.41 2.46 -1.03
C MET A 15 -13.13 1.05 -0.53
N TYR A 16 -13.61 0.02 -1.22
CA TYR A 16 -13.31 -1.37 -0.86
C TYR A 16 -11.80 -1.63 -0.74
N ALA A 17 -11.02 -1.15 -1.71
CA ALA A 17 -9.56 -1.24 -1.68
C ALA A 17 -8.91 -0.47 -0.52
N ASP A 18 -9.62 0.49 0.08
CA ASP A 18 -9.18 1.25 1.25
C ASP A 18 -9.77 0.71 2.58
N LEU A 19 -10.74 -0.23 2.55
CA LEU A 19 -11.21 -0.92 3.74
C LEU A 19 -10.05 -1.69 4.40
N GLY A 20 -9.92 -1.53 5.72
CA GLY A 20 -8.80 -2.08 6.49
C GLY A 20 -7.42 -1.57 6.05
N LYS A 21 -7.33 -0.49 5.24
CA LYS A 21 -6.03 0.07 4.83
C LYS A 21 -5.22 0.55 6.00
N SER A 22 -5.83 1.24 6.97
CA SER A 22 -5.13 1.65 8.19
C SER A 22 -4.57 0.45 8.95
N ALA A 23 -5.33 -0.65 9.07
CA ALA A 23 -4.83 -1.89 9.66
C ALA A 23 -3.64 -2.45 8.85
N ARG A 24 -3.81 -2.62 7.54
CA ARG A 24 -2.75 -3.13 6.64
C ARG A 24 -1.50 -2.27 6.67
N ASP A 25 -1.66 -0.95 6.74
CA ASP A 25 -0.55 0.00 6.81
C ASP A 25 0.29 -0.21 8.07
N VAL A 26 -0.31 -0.53 9.22
CA VAL A 26 0.41 -0.88 10.46
C VAL A 26 1.21 -2.18 10.30
N PHE A 27 0.73 -3.14 9.50
CA PHE A 27 1.45 -4.40 9.23
C PHE A 27 2.54 -4.29 8.14
N THR A 28 2.50 -3.27 7.29
CA THR A 28 3.31 -3.21 6.06
C THR A 28 4.31 -2.06 6.04
N LYS A 29 3.93 -0.87 6.51
CA LYS A 29 4.83 0.30 6.50
C LYS A 29 5.89 0.17 7.59
N GLY A 30 7.13 0.51 7.25
CA GLY A 30 8.29 0.43 8.16
C GLY A 30 8.97 -0.95 8.17
N TYR A 31 8.65 -1.82 7.22
CA TYR A 31 9.26 -3.15 7.08
C TYR A 31 9.78 -3.38 5.66
N GLY A 32 10.97 -3.97 5.53
CA GLY A 32 11.65 -4.21 4.25
C GLY A 32 12.30 -5.60 4.11
N PHE A 33 11.76 -6.62 4.79
CA PHE A 33 12.35 -7.97 4.96
C PHE A 33 13.01 -8.63 3.74
N GLY A 34 14.27 -9.03 3.90
CA GLY A 34 15.18 -9.58 2.90
C GLY A 34 15.75 -8.58 1.88
N VAL A 35 15.63 -7.26 2.06
CA VAL A 35 15.92 -6.28 1.01
C VAL A 35 16.57 -4.99 1.52
N ILE A 36 17.69 -4.61 0.90
CA ILE A 36 18.24 -3.26 1.01
C ILE A 36 17.56 -2.39 -0.04
N LYS A 37 16.85 -1.35 0.38
CA LYS A 37 16.05 -0.49 -0.50
C LYS A 37 16.53 0.95 -0.43
N LEU A 38 16.70 1.58 -1.60
CA LEU A 38 17.01 2.98 -1.76
C LEU A 38 15.91 3.63 -2.60
N ASP A 39 15.15 4.55 -2.03
CA ASP A 39 14.14 5.35 -2.71
C ASP A 39 14.61 6.81 -2.81
N LEU A 40 14.61 7.37 -4.01
CA LEU A 40 14.84 8.79 -4.28
C LEU A 40 13.57 9.38 -4.90
N LYS A 41 12.94 10.30 -4.17
CA LYS A 41 11.72 11.01 -4.56
C LYS A 41 12.06 12.45 -4.83
N THR A 42 11.68 12.96 -5.99
CA THR A 42 11.84 14.37 -6.35
C THR A 42 10.49 14.94 -6.77
N LYS A 43 10.17 16.15 -6.33
CA LYS A 43 8.97 16.87 -6.75
C LYS A 43 9.35 18.19 -7.41
N SER A 44 9.02 18.31 -8.69
CA SER A 44 9.17 19.55 -9.45
C SER A 44 8.00 20.51 -9.19
N GLU A 45 8.25 21.81 -9.30
CA GLU A 45 7.23 22.87 -9.22
C GLU A 45 6.13 22.69 -10.26
N ASN A 46 6.45 22.08 -11.41
CA ASN A 46 5.56 21.90 -12.55
C ASN A 46 4.57 20.72 -12.35
N GLY A 47 4.45 20.17 -11.14
CA GLY A 47 3.55 19.04 -10.83
C GLY A 47 4.09 17.66 -11.23
N LEU A 48 5.34 17.58 -11.69
CA LEU A 48 6.04 16.36 -12.06
C LEU A 48 6.76 15.77 -10.83
N GLU A 49 6.41 14.55 -10.46
CA GLU A 49 6.98 13.77 -9.36
C GLU A 49 7.77 12.60 -9.98
N PHE A 50 9.06 12.46 -9.63
CA PHE A 50 9.83 11.27 -9.98
C PHE A 50 10.14 10.47 -8.72
N THR A 51 10.02 9.16 -8.81
CA THR A 51 10.46 8.22 -7.78
C THR A 51 11.36 7.19 -8.45
N SER A 52 12.67 7.30 -8.21
CA SER A 52 13.65 6.28 -8.60
C SER A 52 13.91 5.40 -7.40
N SER A 53 13.86 4.08 -7.57
CA SER A 53 14.06 3.13 -6.49
C SER A 53 14.99 2.00 -6.92
N GLY A 54 15.99 1.69 -6.11
CA GLY A 54 16.83 0.52 -6.22
C GLY A 54 16.59 -0.42 -5.05
N SER A 55 16.53 -1.72 -5.30
CA SER A 55 16.40 -2.71 -4.25
C SER A 55 17.32 -3.90 -4.51
N ALA A 56 18.11 -4.28 -3.52
CA ALA A 56 18.97 -5.47 -3.55
C ALA A 56 18.41 -6.50 -2.57
N ASN A 57 18.07 -7.69 -3.07
CA ASN A 57 17.62 -8.79 -2.23
C ASN A 57 18.83 -9.49 -1.60
N THR A 58 18.86 -9.60 -0.28
CA THR A 58 20.01 -10.10 0.48
C THR A 58 20.17 -11.62 0.41
N GLU A 59 19.10 -12.35 0.06
CA GLU A 59 19.11 -13.82 -0.04
C GLU A 59 19.51 -14.29 -1.44
N THR A 60 18.98 -13.63 -2.47
CA THR A 60 19.15 -14.02 -3.88
C THR A 60 20.23 -13.22 -4.61
N THR A 61 20.82 -12.22 -3.95
CA THR A 61 21.75 -11.22 -4.51
C THR A 61 21.24 -10.46 -5.74
N LYS A 62 19.96 -10.63 -6.10
CA LYS A 62 19.33 -9.97 -7.23
C LYS A 62 19.11 -8.49 -6.91
N VAL A 63 19.53 -7.64 -7.84
CA VAL A 63 19.28 -6.19 -7.80
C VAL A 63 18.17 -5.87 -8.80
N THR A 64 17.17 -5.10 -8.36
CA THR A 64 16.11 -4.59 -9.20
C THR A 64 16.00 -3.08 -9.05
N GLY A 65 15.76 -2.39 -10.16
CA GLY A 65 15.45 -0.97 -10.19
C GLY A 65 14.03 -0.73 -10.67
N SER A 66 13.43 0.35 -10.21
CA SER A 66 12.23 0.92 -10.82
C SER A 66 12.30 2.43 -10.87
N LEU A 67 11.65 2.99 -11.88
CA LEU A 67 11.47 4.40 -12.10
C LEU A 67 9.97 4.65 -12.27
N GLU A 68 9.40 5.47 -11.40
CA GLU A 68 8.03 5.96 -11.48
C GLU A 68 8.07 7.46 -11.79
N THR A 69 7.35 7.87 -12.83
CA THR A 69 7.14 9.26 -13.21
C THR A 69 5.66 9.56 -13.09
N LYS A 70 5.30 10.53 -12.27
CA LYS A 70 3.91 10.94 -12.05
C LYS A 70 3.77 12.40 -12.41
N TYR A 71 2.89 12.70 -13.36
CA TYR A 71 2.56 14.04 -13.80
C TYR A 71 1.12 14.36 -13.42
N ARG A 72 0.92 15.38 -12.58
CA ARG A 72 -0.41 15.82 -12.18
C ARG A 72 -0.77 17.10 -12.92
N TRP A 73 -1.81 17.01 -13.74
CA TRP A 73 -2.43 18.16 -14.36
C TRP A 73 -3.68 18.53 -13.56
N THR A 74 -3.48 19.38 -12.55
CA THR A 74 -4.50 19.73 -11.57
C THR A 74 -5.67 20.51 -12.15
N GLU A 75 -5.45 21.33 -13.19
CA GLU A 75 -6.51 22.09 -13.87
C GLU A 75 -7.57 21.19 -14.52
N CYS A 76 -7.16 20.02 -15.01
CA CYS A 76 -8.03 19.05 -15.67
C CYS A 76 -8.31 17.81 -14.81
N GLY A 77 -7.95 17.81 -13.51
CA GLY A 77 -8.11 16.64 -12.65
C GLY A 77 -7.42 15.37 -13.16
N LEU A 78 -6.41 15.51 -14.04
CA LEU A 78 -5.74 14.41 -14.71
C LEU A 78 -4.43 14.07 -14.01
N THR A 79 -4.14 12.79 -13.85
CA THR A 79 -2.85 12.30 -13.34
C THR A 79 -2.34 11.18 -14.23
N PHE A 80 -1.18 11.39 -14.83
CA PHE A 80 -0.48 10.39 -15.63
C PHE A 80 0.64 9.80 -14.78
N THR A 81 0.67 8.48 -14.62
CA THR A 81 1.73 7.77 -13.90
C THR A 81 2.34 6.74 -14.83
N LYS A 82 3.64 6.82 -15.07
CA LYS A 82 4.40 5.84 -15.84
C LYS A 82 5.38 5.13 -14.92
N LYS A 83 5.35 3.80 -14.92
CA LYS A 83 6.23 2.94 -14.13
C LYS A 83 7.07 2.10 -15.06
N TRP A 84 8.36 2.06 -14.81
CA TRP A 84 9.28 1.19 -15.53
C TRP A 84 10.16 0.45 -14.52
N ASN A 85 10.47 -0.81 -14.79
CA ASN A 85 11.38 -1.59 -13.96
C ASN A 85 12.43 -2.32 -14.79
N THR A 86 13.49 -2.78 -14.12
CA THR A 86 14.61 -3.50 -14.74
C THR A 86 14.24 -4.90 -15.25
N ASN A 87 13.05 -5.42 -14.91
CA ASN A 87 12.50 -6.64 -15.52
C ASN A 87 11.75 -6.33 -16.84
N ASN A 88 12.04 -5.18 -17.46
CA ASN A 88 11.41 -4.65 -18.68
C ASN A 88 9.90 -4.43 -18.60
N THR A 89 9.32 -4.40 -17.42
CA THR A 89 7.89 -4.15 -17.29
C THR A 89 7.60 -2.66 -17.43
N LEU A 90 6.64 -2.33 -18.28
CA LEU A 90 6.10 -0.99 -18.47
C LEU A 90 4.67 -0.92 -17.94
N GLY A 91 4.43 -0.02 -16.99
CA GLY A 91 3.11 0.33 -16.49
C GLY A 91 2.77 1.76 -16.88
N THR A 92 1.56 1.99 -17.37
CA THR A 92 1.00 3.32 -17.62
C THR A 92 -0.35 3.39 -16.95
N GLU A 93 -0.53 4.34 -16.04
CA GLU A 93 -1.74 4.58 -15.29
C GLU A 93 -2.21 6.00 -15.58
N ILE A 94 -3.46 6.15 -16.02
CA ILE A 94 -4.09 7.44 -16.31
C ILE A 94 -5.28 7.55 -15.38
N THR A 95 -5.26 8.53 -14.48
CA THR A 95 -6.38 8.81 -13.57
C THR A 95 -7.03 10.13 -13.95
N VAL A 96 -8.36 10.14 -14.03
CA VAL A 96 -9.21 11.30 -14.24
C VAL A 96 -10.13 11.44 -13.03
N GLU A 97 -10.03 12.55 -12.31
CA GLU A 97 -10.86 12.86 -11.16
C GLU A 97 -11.73 14.09 -11.46
N ASP A 98 -12.99 14.04 -11.04
CA ASP A 98 -13.93 15.17 -10.97
C ASP A 98 -14.26 15.88 -12.30
N GLN A 99 -13.91 15.29 -13.46
CA GLN A 99 -14.16 15.90 -14.77
C GLN A 99 -15.57 15.65 -15.33
N LEU A 100 -16.07 14.41 -15.27
CA LEU A 100 -17.39 14.06 -15.81
C LEU A 100 -18.50 14.25 -14.77
N ALA A 101 -18.19 13.96 -13.51
CA ALA A 101 -19.09 14.15 -12.37
C ALA A 101 -18.24 14.39 -11.11
N ARG A 102 -18.79 15.18 -10.19
CA ARG A 102 -18.13 15.45 -8.90
C ARG A 102 -17.98 14.17 -8.10
N GLU A 103 -16.78 13.96 -7.56
CA GLU A 103 -16.32 12.78 -6.82
C GLU A 103 -16.30 11.46 -7.64
N LEU A 104 -16.31 11.57 -8.98
CA LEU A 104 -16.03 10.46 -9.89
C LEU A 104 -14.52 10.37 -10.16
N LYS A 105 -13.97 9.18 -10.00
CA LYS A 105 -12.59 8.83 -10.32
C LYS A 105 -12.58 7.70 -11.35
N LEU A 106 -12.03 7.96 -12.52
CA LEU A 106 -11.76 6.95 -13.54
C LEU A 106 -10.26 6.71 -13.61
N THR A 107 -9.82 5.45 -13.55
CA THR A 107 -8.42 5.08 -13.68
C THR A 107 -8.27 4.01 -14.75
N PHE A 108 -7.42 4.28 -15.73
CA PHE A 108 -7.01 3.34 -16.77
C PHE A 108 -5.58 2.89 -16.49
N ASP A 109 -5.40 1.63 -16.11
CA ASP A 109 -4.10 1.01 -15.92
C ASP A 109 -3.77 0.14 -17.15
N SER A 110 -2.57 0.28 -17.69
CA SER A 110 -2.05 -0.58 -18.75
C SER A 110 -0.69 -1.11 -18.33
N TYR A 111 -0.51 -2.41 -18.53
CA TYR A 111 0.68 -3.13 -18.15
C TYR A 111 1.18 -3.93 -19.34
N PHE A 112 2.46 -3.77 -19.66
CA PHE A 112 3.09 -4.41 -20.80
C PHE A 112 4.42 -5.03 -20.41
N LEU A 113 4.57 -6.33 -20.69
CA LEU A 113 5.85 -7.04 -20.67
C LEU A 113 6.33 -7.25 -22.10
N PRO A 114 7.33 -6.48 -22.58
CA PRO A 114 7.95 -6.69 -23.87
C PRO A 114 8.51 -8.11 -24.03
N ASN A 115 9.13 -8.66 -22.98
CA ASN A 115 9.81 -9.94 -23.03
C ASN A 115 8.88 -11.13 -23.33
N THR A 116 7.60 -11.05 -22.94
CA THR A 116 6.61 -12.11 -23.13
C THR A 116 5.47 -11.72 -24.06
N GLY A 117 5.43 -10.45 -24.49
CA GLY A 117 4.28 -9.87 -25.18
C GLY A 117 3.02 -9.75 -24.33
N LYS A 118 3.05 -10.15 -23.04
CA LYS A 118 1.87 -10.11 -22.18
C LYS A 118 1.42 -8.67 -21.96
N LYS A 119 0.16 -8.41 -22.28
CA LYS A 119 -0.54 -7.15 -22.07
C LYS A 119 -1.69 -7.37 -21.11
N ASN A 120 -1.86 -6.46 -20.17
CA ASN A 120 -3.03 -6.40 -19.31
C ASN A 120 -3.50 -4.94 -19.31
N ALA A 121 -4.81 -4.73 -19.38
CA ALA A 121 -5.42 -3.43 -19.18
C ALA A 121 -6.46 -3.53 -18.08
N LYS A 122 -6.48 -2.59 -17.14
CA LYS A 122 -7.52 -2.50 -16.11
C LYS A 122 -8.21 -1.15 -16.20
N ILE A 123 -9.53 -1.18 -16.09
CA ILE A 123 -10.36 0.02 -15.98
C ILE A 123 -10.96 -0.01 -14.59
N LYS A 124 -10.67 1.01 -13.79
CA LYS A 124 -11.24 1.20 -12.47
C LYS A 124 -12.11 2.43 -12.49
N THR A 125 -13.37 2.29 -12.08
CA THR A 125 -14.30 3.40 -11.95
C THR A 125 -14.75 3.47 -10.51
N GLY A 126 -14.45 4.58 -9.85
CA GLY A 126 -14.85 4.87 -8.49
C GLY A 126 -15.80 6.06 -8.45
N TYR A 127 -16.96 5.92 -7.83
CA TYR A 127 -17.90 7.01 -7.60
C TYR A 127 -18.18 7.15 -6.12
N LYS A 128 -17.97 8.37 -5.60
CA LYS A 128 -18.19 8.69 -4.19
C LYS A 128 -19.36 9.66 -4.07
N ARG A 129 -20.15 9.48 -3.01
CA ARG A 129 -21.17 10.41 -2.55
C ARG A 129 -21.38 10.21 -1.06
N GLU A 130 -22.13 11.10 -0.43
CA GLU A 130 -22.61 10.91 0.94
C GLU A 130 -23.28 9.53 1.07
N HIS A 131 -22.79 8.70 2.00
CA HIS A 131 -23.22 7.32 2.29
C HIS A 131 -22.90 6.24 1.24
N ILE A 132 -22.42 6.59 0.04
CA ILE A 132 -22.21 5.61 -1.04
C ILE A 132 -20.80 5.77 -1.61
N ASN A 133 -20.05 4.68 -1.65
CA ASN A 133 -18.80 4.61 -2.38
C ASN A 133 -18.79 3.33 -3.22
N LEU A 134 -18.95 3.51 -4.52
CA LEU A 134 -18.99 2.43 -5.50
C LEU A 134 -17.66 2.37 -6.22
N SER A 135 -17.09 1.17 -6.34
CA SER A 135 -15.91 0.92 -7.17
C SER A 135 -16.17 -0.29 -8.05
N CYS A 136 -15.89 -0.16 -9.34
CA CYS A 136 -15.92 -1.25 -10.30
C CYS A 136 -14.56 -1.35 -10.97
N ASP A 137 -13.90 -2.49 -10.82
CA ASP A 137 -12.63 -2.79 -11.45
C ASP A 137 -12.85 -3.87 -12.53
N MET A 138 -12.58 -3.54 -13.78
CA MET A 138 -12.61 -4.45 -14.92
C MET A 138 -11.17 -4.74 -15.34
N ASP A 139 -10.75 -5.99 -15.25
CA ASP A 139 -9.41 -6.46 -15.63
C ASP A 139 -9.52 -7.21 -16.96
N PHE A 140 -8.84 -6.70 -17.98
CA PHE A 140 -8.74 -7.29 -19.31
C PHE A 140 -7.35 -7.94 -19.44
N ASP A 141 -7.28 -9.22 -19.06
CA ASP A 141 -6.15 -10.10 -19.41
C ASP A 141 -6.46 -10.82 -20.74
N VAL A 142 -5.43 -11.35 -21.39
CA VAL A 142 -5.52 -12.11 -22.66
C VAL A 142 -6.45 -13.33 -22.53
N THR A 143 -6.70 -13.80 -21.30
CA THR A 143 -7.60 -14.92 -20.96
C THR A 143 -9.07 -14.53 -20.82
N GLY A 144 -9.44 -13.25 -20.97
CA GLY A 144 -10.82 -12.74 -20.90
C GLY A 144 -11.04 -11.72 -19.78
N PRO A 145 -12.17 -10.97 -19.83
CA PRO A 145 -12.49 -9.93 -18.85
C PRO A 145 -12.91 -10.53 -17.50
N SER A 146 -12.28 -10.06 -16.42
CA SER A 146 -12.68 -10.35 -15.03
C SER A 146 -13.23 -9.09 -14.39
N ILE A 147 -14.45 -9.15 -13.85
CA ILE A 147 -15.11 -8.03 -13.15
C ILE A 147 -15.02 -8.28 -11.65
N ARG A 148 -14.51 -7.30 -10.89
CA ARG A 148 -14.45 -7.34 -9.42
C ARG A 148 -15.24 -6.16 -8.83
N GLY A 149 -16.09 -6.44 -7.83
CA GLY A 149 -16.81 -5.43 -7.03
C GLY A 149 -17.10 -5.96 -5.62
N ALA A 150 -17.05 -5.11 -4.57
CA ALA A 150 -17.29 -5.53 -3.17
C ALA A 150 -17.65 -4.36 -2.19
N LEU A 151 -18.37 -4.69 -1.10
CA LEU A 151 -18.79 -3.82 0.01
C LEU A 151 -18.61 -4.50 1.40
N LEU A 152 -18.12 -3.74 2.39
CA LEU A 152 -17.95 -3.93 3.86
C LEU A 152 -17.00 -5.01 4.46
N HIS A 153 -16.45 -4.67 5.64
CA HIS A 153 -15.27 -5.24 6.32
C HIS A 153 -15.52 -6.59 7.02
N THR A 154 -15.73 -7.61 6.20
CA THR A 154 -15.30 -9.01 6.37
C THR A 154 -15.16 -9.49 4.93
N ASN A 155 -13.94 -9.55 4.39
CA ASN A 155 -13.80 -9.86 2.98
C ASN A 155 -13.93 -11.37 2.78
N VAL A 156 -14.88 -11.76 1.93
CA VAL A 156 -15.01 -13.13 1.42
C VAL A 156 -14.56 -13.09 -0.03
N ASN A 157 -13.33 -13.53 -0.31
CA ASN A 157 -12.88 -13.66 -1.70
C ASN A 157 -13.28 -15.06 -2.20
N ASP A 158 -13.98 -15.10 -3.34
CA ASP A 158 -14.30 -16.33 -4.08
C ASP A 158 -14.91 -17.46 -3.21
N ARG A 159 -15.66 -17.08 -2.16
CA ARG A 159 -16.27 -17.96 -1.12
C ARG A 159 -15.28 -18.85 -0.34
N THR A 160 -13.98 -18.67 -0.52
CA THR A 160 -12.96 -19.58 0.02
C THR A 160 -11.98 -18.88 0.94
N GLU A 161 -11.68 -17.60 0.75
CA GLU A 161 -10.82 -16.85 1.67
C GLU A 161 -11.63 -15.88 2.50
N PHE A 162 -11.45 -15.96 3.81
CA PHE A 162 -12.09 -15.08 4.77
C PHE A 162 -11.03 -14.26 5.47
N GLY A 163 -11.23 -12.95 5.54
CA GLY A 163 -10.32 -12.03 6.19
C GLY A 163 -11.05 -10.95 6.99
N GLY A 164 -10.47 -10.58 8.12
CA GLY A 164 -10.93 -9.51 8.98
C GLY A 164 -9.74 -8.81 9.60
N SER A 165 -9.85 -7.50 9.76
CA SER A 165 -8.82 -6.72 10.45
C SER A 165 -9.46 -5.69 11.36
N ILE A 166 -8.82 -5.45 12.50
CA ILE A 166 -9.21 -4.42 13.45
C ILE A 166 -8.08 -3.41 13.44
N TYR A 167 -8.41 -2.13 13.28
CA TYR A 167 -7.48 -1.03 13.47
C TYR A 167 -7.93 -0.22 14.66
N GLN A 168 -7.00 0.11 15.53
CA GLN A 168 -7.26 0.95 16.69
C GLN A 168 -6.14 1.97 16.87
N LYS A 169 -6.49 3.24 16.72
CA LYS A 169 -5.65 4.36 17.11
C LYS A 169 -5.84 4.62 18.60
N VAL A 170 -4.91 4.14 19.41
CA VAL A 170 -5.00 4.19 20.88
C VAL A 170 -4.77 5.62 21.38
N ASN A 171 -3.80 6.33 20.80
CA ASN A 171 -3.56 7.74 21.07
C ASN A 171 -2.87 8.42 19.86
N LYS A 172 -2.41 9.67 20.02
CA LYS A 172 -1.72 10.41 18.93
C LYS A 172 -0.41 9.75 18.47
N LYS A 173 0.22 8.96 19.34
CA LYS A 173 1.52 8.31 19.14
C LYS A 173 1.41 6.81 18.88
N LEU A 174 0.34 6.14 19.29
CA LEU A 174 0.20 4.68 19.24
C LEU A 174 -0.97 4.25 18.36
N GLU A 175 -0.67 3.44 17.36
CA GLU A 175 -1.62 2.78 16.48
C GLU A 175 -1.41 1.28 16.55
N THR A 176 -2.49 0.51 16.63
CA THR A 176 -2.46 -0.94 16.73
C THR A 176 -3.40 -1.55 15.69
N ALA A 177 -3.06 -2.75 15.25
CA ALA A 177 -3.88 -3.49 14.32
C ALA A 177 -3.82 -4.98 14.61
N VAL A 178 -4.96 -5.64 14.42
CA VAL A 178 -5.09 -7.09 14.47
C VAL A 178 -5.57 -7.56 13.12
N ASN A 179 -5.01 -8.64 12.60
CA ASN A 179 -5.46 -9.25 11.35
C ASN A 179 -5.74 -10.73 11.59
N LEU A 180 -6.85 -11.21 11.06
CA LEU A 180 -7.27 -12.60 11.07
C LEU A 180 -7.66 -12.99 9.65
N SER A 181 -7.09 -14.07 9.13
CA SER A 181 -7.53 -14.65 7.88
C SER A 181 -7.51 -16.17 7.92
N TRP A 182 -8.41 -16.81 7.19
CA TRP A 182 -8.45 -18.26 7.02
C TRP A 182 -8.99 -18.62 5.64
N THR A 183 -8.69 -19.83 5.21
CA THR A 183 -9.18 -20.39 3.95
C THR A 183 -10.12 -21.55 4.27
N ALA A 184 -11.33 -21.57 3.70
CA ALA A 184 -12.26 -22.69 3.82
C ALA A 184 -11.59 -23.98 3.33
N GLY A 185 -11.75 -25.06 4.09
CA GLY A 185 -11.08 -26.34 3.84
C GLY A 185 -9.62 -26.42 4.34
N ASN A 186 -9.07 -25.33 4.90
CA ASN A 186 -7.75 -25.34 5.54
C ASN A 186 -7.90 -25.07 7.05
N SER A 187 -7.25 -25.90 7.87
CA SER A 187 -7.25 -25.72 9.34
C SER A 187 -6.33 -24.58 9.80
N ASN A 188 -5.42 -24.12 8.94
CA ASN A 188 -4.44 -23.10 9.27
C ASN A 188 -5.08 -21.71 9.24
N ARG A 189 -5.38 -21.18 10.44
CA ARG A 189 -5.82 -19.80 10.65
C ARG A 189 -4.58 -18.93 10.72
N ARG A 190 -4.55 -17.81 10.02
CA ARG A 190 -3.47 -16.82 10.06
C ARG A 190 -3.92 -15.67 10.94
N PHE A 191 -3.19 -15.42 12.00
CA PHE A 191 -3.46 -14.35 12.94
C PHE A 191 -2.21 -13.52 13.16
N GLY A 192 -2.36 -12.20 13.20
CA GLY A 192 -1.27 -11.29 13.51
C GLY A 192 -1.73 -10.10 14.31
N ILE A 193 -0.79 -9.57 15.11
CA ILE A 193 -0.93 -8.33 15.86
C ILE A 193 0.21 -7.43 15.43
N ALA A 194 -0.06 -6.15 15.20
CA ALA A 194 0.94 -5.15 14.90
C ALA A 194 0.68 -3.88 15.69
N ALA A 195 1.75 -3.17 16.02
CA ALA A 195 1.75 -1.90 16.69
C ALA A 195 2.75 -0.97 16.01
N LYS A 196 2.37 0.29 15.93
CA LYS A 196 3.17 1.38 15.42
C LYS A 196 3.18 2.49 16.47
N CYS A 197 4.36 2.81 16.96
CA CYS A 197 4.63 3.78 18.00
C CYS A 197 5.46 4.93 17.42
N GLN A 198 4.88 6.12 17.32
CA GLN A 198 5.60 7.35 17.07
C GLN A 198 6.18 7.84 18.40
N ILE A 199 7.48 7.68 18.59
CA ILE A 199 8.16 7.97 19.87
C ILE A 199 8.26 9.49 20.04
N ASP A 200 8.71 10.18 18.99
CA ASP A 200 8.83 11.64 18.85
C ASP A 200 8.43 12.05 17.41
N PRO A 201 8.40 13.34 17.03
CA PRO A 201 7.96 13.75 15.68
C PRO A 201 8.68 12.99 14.56
N ASP A 202 9.95 12.62 14.79
CA ASP A 202 10.84 12.00 13.81
C ASP A 202 10.94 10.46 13.88
N PRO A 203 11.20 9.83 15.04
CA PRO A 203 11.31 8.37 15.11
C PRO A 203 9.96 7.64 15.23
N CYS A 204 9.84 6.57 14.46
CA CYS A 204 8.70 5.65 14.49
C CYS A 204 9.20 4.20 14.66
N PHE A 205 8.71 3.54 15.70
CA PHE A 205 8.94 2.12 15.93
C PHE A 205 7.72 1.31 15.48
N SER A 206 7.94 0.21 14.79
CA SER A 206 6.88 -0.70 14.32
C SER A 206 7.22 -2.13 14.75
N ALA A 207 6.29 -2.81 15.41
CA ALA A 207 6.44 -4.21 15.80
C ALA A 207 5.23 -5.03 15.34
N LYS A 208 5.45 -6.25 14.89
CA LYS A 208 4.38 -7.19 14.55
C LYS A 208 4.76 -8.61 14.91
N VAL A 209 3.75 -9.40 15.24
CA VAL A 209 3.88 -10.82 15.53
C VAL A 209 2.75 -11.58 14.84
N ASN A 210 3.00 -12.81 14.42
CA ASN A 210 1.95 -13.70 13.91
C ASN A 210 1.97 -15.07 14.60
N ASN A 211 0.94 -15.87 14.33
CA ASN A 211 0.79 -17.20 14.89
C ASN A 211 1.70 -18.27 14.25
N SER A 212 2.55 -17.89 13.28
CA SER A 212 3.68 -18.71 12.82
C SER A 212 4.94 -18.47 13.64
N SER A 213 4.84 -17.69 14.74
CA SER A 213 5.94 -17.24 15.58
C SER A 213 6.94 -16.32 14.87
N LEU A 214 6.54 -15.61 13.81
CA LEU A 214 7.39 -14.61 13.17
C LEU A 214 7.23 -13.27 13.87
N ILE A 215 8.34 -12.65 14.27
CA ILE A 215 8.38 -11.35 14.94
C ILE A 215 9.06 -10.36 13.99
N GLY A 216 8.32 -9.35 13.54
CA GLY A 216 8.82 -8.27 12.70
C GLY A 216 9.07 -7.02 13.52
N LEU A 217 10.28 -6.48 13.46
CA LEU A 217 10.68 -5.21 14.07
C LEU A 217 11.09 -4.23 12.96
N GLY A 218 10.74 -2.97 13.13
CA GLY A 218 11.10 -1.89 12.22
C GLY A 218 11.30 -0.61 13.00
N TYR A 219 12.32 0.15 12.63
CA TYR A 219 12.59 1.45 13.22
C TYR A 219 12.85 2.44 12.10
N THR A 220 12.00 3.45 11.96
CA THR A 220 12.17 4.53 10.99
C THR A 220 12.63 5.78 11.71
N GLN A 221 13.77 6.33 11.29
CA GLN A 221 14.35 7.57 11.81
C GLN A 221 14.46 8.59 10.68
N THR A 222 13.91 9.78 10.87
CA THR A 222 14.29 10.94 10.06
C THR A 222 15.66 11.43 10.52
N LEU A 223 16.67 11.37 9.64
CA LEU A 223 18.04 11.79 9.96
C LEU A 223 18.24 13.30 9.73
N LYS A 224 17.62 13.80 8.66
CA LYS A 224 17.56 15.22 8.25
C LYS A 224 16.24 15.45 7.52
N PRO A 225 15.79 16.71 7.35
CA PRO A 225 14.66 17.00 6.46
C PRO A 225 14.89 16.36 5.09
N GLY A 226 13.93 15.52 4.66
CA GLY A 226 14.02 14.78 3.40
C GLY A 226 14.84 13.49 3.45
N ILE A 227 15.47 13.09 4.56
CA ILE A 227 16.23 11.82 4.65
C ILE A 227 15.66 10.94 5.75
N LYS A 228 15.18 9.76 5.39
CA LYS A 228 14.72 8.74 6.34
C LYS A 228 15.51 7.45 6.20
N LEU A 229 15.84 6.88 7.35
CA LEU A 229 16.50 5.59 7.49
C LEU A 229 15.53 4.61 8.16
N THR A 230 15.38 3.41 7.62
CA THR A 230 14.49 2.37 8.15
C THR A 230 15.19 1.01 8.22
N PRO A 231 15.95 0.70 9.28
CA PRO A 231 16.32 -0.67 9.59
C PRO A 231 15.07 -1.50 9.95
N SER A 232 15.02 -2.73 9.45
CA SER A 232 14.02 -3.72 9.88
C SER A 232 14.62 -5.11 10.05
N ALA A 233 13.97 -5.93 10.88
CA ALA A 233 14.34 -7.29 11.16
C ALA A 233 13.11 -8.20 11.23
N LEU A 234 13.20 -9.40 10.66
CA LEU A 234 12.22 -10.47 10.81
C LEU A 234 12.90 -11.63 11.53
N LEU A 235 12.43 -11.93 12.73
CA LEU A 235 12.94 -13.01 13.57
C LEU A 235 12.00 -14.21 13.50
N ASP A 236 12.58 -15.40 13.34
CA ASP A 236 11.86 -16.67 13.46
C ASP A 236 11.87 -17.11 14.92
N GLY A 237 10.75 -16.93 15.60
CA GLY A 237 10.56 -17.29 17.01
C GLY A 237 10.63 -18.79 17.28
N LYS A 238 10.50 -19.65 16.27
CA LYS A 238 10.70 -21.11 16.44
C LYS A 238 12.18 -21.47 16.44
N ASN A 239 13.01 -20.67 15.78
CA ASN A 239 14.41 -20.95 15.49
C ASN A 239 15.34 -19.81 15.92
N VAL A 240 15.04 -19.11 17.02
CA VAL A 240 15.81 -17.93 17.48
C VAL A 240 17.30 -18.24 17.63
N ASN A 241 17.64 -19.43 18.12
CA ASN A 241 19.04 -19.85 18.32
C ASN A 241 19.68 -20.45 17.05
N ALA A 242 18.87 -20.81 16.05
CA ALA A 242 19.31 -21.52 14.84
C ALA A 242 19.35 -20.61 13.59
N GLY A 243 18.86 -19.37 13.69
CA GLY A 243 18.94 -18.36 12.64
C GLY A 243 17.68 -18.27 11.77
N GLY A 244 17.85 -18.01 10.46
CA GLY A 244 16.74 -17.74 9.54
C GLY A 244 16.13 -16.35 9.67
N HIS A 245 16.83 -15.44 10.36
CA HIS A 245 16.41 -14.06 10.55
C HIS A 245 16.73 -13.23 9.31
N LYS A 246 15.80 -12.35 8.91
CA LYS A 246 16.02 -11.41 7.81
C LYS A 246 16.34 -10.03 8.37
N LEU A 247 17.34 -9.37 7.81
CA LEU A 247 17.75 -8.01 8.17
C LEU A 247 17.76 -7.13 6.94
N ASP A 248 17.36 -5.87 7.14
CA ASP A 248 17.11 -4.93 6.04
C ASP A 248 17.50 -3.52 6.39
N LEU A 249 17.63 -2.73 5.33
CA LEU A 249 17.85 -1.31 5.42
C LEU A 249 17.10 -0.59 4.30
N GLY A 250 16.19 0.30 4.68
CA GLY A 250 15.58 1.26 3.78
C GLY A 250 16.21 2.64 3.93
N LEU A 251 16.61 3.28 2.83
CA LEU A 251 16.89 4.71 2.77
C LEU A 251 15.88 5.39 1.84
N GLU A 252 15.24 6.45 2.32
CA GLU A 252 14.37 7.31 1.53
C GLU A 252 14.97 8.72 1.52
N PHE A 253 15.22 9.24 0.32
CA PHE A 253 15.56 10.62 0.05
C PHE A 253 14.38 11.31 -0.62
N GLN A 254 14.02 12.48 -0.11
CA GLN A 254 12.97 13.34 -0.64
C GLN A 254 13.55 14.73 -0.86
N ALA A 255 13.55 15.15 -2.12
CA ALA A 255 13.95 16.48 -2.58
C ALA A 255 12.75 17.23 -3.14
#